data_AF-A0A6B2E9Y6-F1
#
_entry.id   AF-A0A6B2E9Y6-F1
#
_cell.length_a   1.000
_cell.length_b   1.000
_cell.length_c   1.000
_cell.angle_alpha   90.00
_cell.angle_beta   90.00
_cell.angle_gamma   90.00
#
_symmetry.space_group_name_H-M   'P 1'
#
loop_
_entity.id
_entity.type
_entity.pdbx_description
1 polymer ?
#
loop_
_entity_poly.entity_id
_entity_poly.type
_entity_poly.pdbx_seq_one_letter_code
_entity_poly.pdbx_strand_id
1 'polypeptide(L)'
;YSAFLFVQIALLLFDLSVNTFSFLARGSKSQLISIYVAQDVCLVISFVTLVHSLCSTYVYQAGLSELLYSKFRSVFGILIVYFLLCVLTQIAVYTLPWPKTITALYIIQRLFSPFYYYSSKRASLRVSDPRFYENLDWISEQMAIK
;
A
#
# COMPACT_ATOMS: atom_id res chain seq x y z
N TYR A 1 -2.32 16.79 7.59
CA TYR A 1 -3.25 15.82 6.98
C TYR A 1 -3.24 15.86 5.45
N SER A 2 -3.48 17.00 4.81
CA SER A 2 -3.55 17.11 3.33
C SER A 2 -2.26 16.69 2.59
N ALA A 3 -1.08 17.00 3.15
CA ALA A 3 0.20 16.60 2.56
C ALA A 3 0.41 15.09 2.55
N PHE A 4 0.08 14.39 3.64
CA PHE A 4 0.14 12.93 3.72
C PHE A 4 -0.78 12.27 2.67
N LEU A 5 -2.03 12.73 2.60
CA LEU A 5 -3.01 12.22 1.65
C LEU A 5 -2.56 12.47 0.20
N PHE A 6 -2.01 13.64 -0.09
CA PHE A 6 -1.43 13.95 -1.39
C PHE A 6 -0.30 13.00 -1.77
N VAL A 7 0.66 12.76 -0.85
CA VAL A 7 1.78 11.82 -1.07
C VAL A 7 1.25 10.40 -1.34
N GLN A 8 0.28 9.92 -0.55
CA GLN A 8 -0.30 8.59 -0.74
C GLN A 8 -0.99 8.44 -2.10
N ILE A 9 -1.75 9.47 -2.53
CA ILE A 9 -2.39 9.46 -3.84
C ILE A 9 -1.33 9.50 -4.96
N ALA A 10 -0.30 10.32 -4.84
CA ALA A 10 0.77 10.40 -5.82
C ALA A 10 1.50 9.05 -5.98
N LEU A 11 1.79 8.36 -4.87
CA LEU A 11 2.41 7.03 -4.89
C LEU A 11 1.49 5.97 -5.52
N LEU A 12 0.18 6.03 -5.25
CA LEU A 12 -0.81 5.15 -5.89
C LEU A 12 -0.91 5.39 -7.40
N LEU A 13 -0.88 6.65 -7.84
CA LEU A 13 -0.89 7.00 -9.26
C LEU A 13 0.40 6.55 -9.96
N PHE A 14 1.54 6.64 -9.29
CA PHE A 14 2.80 6.12 -9.79
C PHE A 14 2.73 4.60 -10.00
N ASP A 15 2.27 3.84 -9.00
CA ASP A 15 2.11 2.39 -9.10
C ASP A 15 1.15 2.00 -10.25
N LEU A 16 0.00 2.68 -10.36
CA LEU A 16 -0.95 2.50 -11.45
C LEU A 16 -0.32 2.77 -12.83
N SER A 17 0.50 3.81 -12.92
CA SER A 17 1.22 4.16 -14.14
C SER A 17 2.21 3.06 -14.50
N VAL A 18 2.98 2.55 -13.53
CA VAL A 18 3.91 1.44 -13.76
C VAL A 18 3.16 0.18 -14.22
N ASN A 19 2.07 -0.21 -13.56
CA ASN A 19 1.30 -1.39 -13.93
C ASN A 19 0.72 -1.29 -15.35
N THR A 20 0.39 -0.07 -15.80
CA THR A 20 -0.15 0.20 -17.15
C THR A 20 0.95 0.27 -18.22
N PHE A 21 2.02 1.02 -17.96
CA PHE A 21 3.04 1.35 -18.98
C PHE A 21 4.23 0.40 -19.00
N SER A 22 4.44 -0.45 -17.99
CA SER A 22 5.53 -1.44 -17.96
C SER A 22 5.50 -2.40 -19.17
N PHE A 23 4.34 -2.60 -19.80
CA PHE A 23 4.23 -3.37 -21.04
C PHE A 23 5.05 -2.74 -22.19
N LEU A 24 5.17 -1.41 -22.24
CA LEU A 24 5.92 -0.70 -23.28
C LEU A 24 7.44 -0.94 -23.14
N ALA A 25 7.92 -1.14 -21.91
CA ALA A 25 9.33 -1.39 -21.62
C ALA A 25 9.77 -2.86 -21.84
N ARG A 26 8.87 -3.73 -22.32
CA ARG A 26 9.13 -5.18 -22.45
C ARG A 26 10.27 -5.52 -23.42
N GLY A 27 10.58 -4.63 -24.37
CA GLY A 27 11.67 -4.80 -25.32
C GLY A 27 13.06 -4.80 -24.68
N SER A 28 13.21 -4.20 -23.48
CA SER A 28 14.48 -4.17 -22.74
C SER A 28 14.29 -4.69 -21.33
N LYS A 29 14.86 -5.87 -21.04
CA LYS A 29 14.82 -6.46 -19.70
C LYS A 29 15.38 -5.51 -18.64
N SER A 30 16.45 -4.78 -18.95
CA SER A 30 17.09 -3.84 -18.03
C SER A 30 16.14 -2.70 -17.63
N GLN A 31 15.47 -2.07 -18.61
CA GLN A 31 14.51 -1.01 -18.34
C GLN A 31 13.32 -1.50 -17.51
N LEU A 32 12.81 -2.70 -17.82
CA LEU A 32 11.69 -3.29 -17.10
C LEU A 32 12.03 -3.55 -15.62
N ILE A 33 13.23 -4.06 -15.35
CA ILE A 33 13.71 -4.29 -13.97
C ILE A 33 13.85 -2.96 -13.23
N SER A 34 14.44 -1.93 -13.85
CA SER A 34 14.58 -0.60 -13.22
C SER A 34 13.23 0.00 -12.82
N ILE A 35 12.21 -0.15 -13.67
CA ILE A 35 10.85 0.31 -13.38
C ILE A 35 10.25 -0.45 -12.18
N TYR A 36 10.43 -1.78 -12.11
CA TYR A 36 9.92 -2.57 -10.98
C TYR A 36 10.66 -2.27 -9.68
N VAL A 37 11.97 -2.07 -9.70
CA VAL A 37 12.72 -1.62 -8.51
C VAL A 37 12.17 -0.28 -8.01
N ALA A 38 11.92 0.68 -8.91
CA ALA A 38 11.35 1.96 -8.54
C ALA A 38 9.93 1.81 -7.94
N GLN A 39 9.10 0.92 -8.51
CA GLN A 39 7.78 0.58 -7.98
C GLN A 39 7.86 0.01 -6.56
N ASP A 40 8.74 -0.96 -6.31
CA ASP A 40 8.90 -1.59 -5.00
C ASP A 40 9.32 -0.56 -3.93
N VAL A 41 10.25 0.35 -4.27
CA VAL A 41 10.67 1.45 -3.39
C VAL A 41 9.48 2.36 -3.06
N CYS A 42 8.69 2.76 -4.06
CA CYS A 42 7.50 3.57 -3.84
C CYS A 42 6.44 2.87 -2.98
N LEU A 43 6.26 1.55 -3.14
CA LEU A 43 5.37 0.75 -2.30
C LEU A 43 5.83 0.71 -0.84
N VAL A 44 7.13 0.53 -0.60
CA VAL A 44 7.71 0.58 0.74
C VAL A 44 7.53 1.97 1.35
N ILE A 45 7.77 3.04 0.60
CA ILE A 45 7.54 4.42 1.08
C ILE A 45 6.05 4.64 1.43
N SER A 46 5.12 4.17 0.59
CA SER A 46 3.67 4.25 0.87
C SER A 46 3.31 3.51 2.16
N PHE A 47 3.86 2.31 2.37
CA PHE A 47 3.66 1.54 3.59
C PHE A 47 4.23 2.25 4.82
N VAL A 48 5.49 2.69 4.76
CA VAL A 48 6.17 3.37 5.90
C VAL A 48 5.44 4.66 6.27
N THR A 49 5.05 5.47 5.28
CA THR A 49 4.31 6.72 5.54
C THR A 49 2.94 6.44 6.14
N LEU A 50 2.24 5.37 5.74
CA LEU A 50 0.97 4.95 6.34
C LEU A 50 1.16 4.55 7.81
N VAL A 51 2.16 3.72 8.12
CA VAL A 51 2.47 3.29 9.49
C VAL A 51 2.87 4.50 10.35
N HIS A 52 3.74 5.36 9.83
CA HIS A 52 4.17 6.58 10.52
C HIS A 52 2.98 7.49 10.85
N SER A 53 2.05 7.67 9.90
CA SER A 53 0.84 8.47 10.14
C SER A 53 -0.07 7.83 11.17
N LEU A 54 -0.17 6.50 11.23
CA LEU A 54 -0.93 5.80 12.28
C LEU A 54 -0.29 6.00 13.67
N CYS A 55 1.03 5.89 13.79
CA CYS A 55 1.74 6.12 15.06
C CYS A 55 1.64 7.58 15.54
N SER A 56 1.46 8.52 14.60
CA SER A 56 1.30 9.94 14.91
C SER A 56 -0.11 10.31 15.40
N THR A 57 -1.06 9.37 15.38
CA THR A 57 -2.42 9.61 15.91
C THR A 57 -2.44 9.62 17.44
N TYR A 58 -3.29 10.46 18.03
CA TYR A 58 -3.47 10.52 19.49
C TYR A 58 -4.01 9.20 20.05
N VAL A 59 -4.77 8.44 19.26
CA VAL A 59 -5.27 7.10 19.64
C VAL A 59 -4.14 6.11 19.90
N TYR A 60 -3.08 6.18 19.10
CA TYR A 60 -1.88 5.36 19.31
C TYR A 60 -1.11 5.84 20.55
N GLN A 61 -0.97 7.17 20.73
CA GLN A 61 -0.31 7.77 21.90
C GLN A 61 -1.04 7.52 23.22
N ALA A 62 -2.37 7.40 23.19
CA ALA A 62 -3.22 7.06 24.33
C ALA A 62 -3.19 5.57 24.72
N GLY A 63 -2.39 4.74 24.03
CA GLY A 63 -2.25 3.31 24.33
C GLY A 63 -3.28 2.39 23.68
N LEU A 64 -4.21 2.90 22.87
CA LEU A 64 -5.21 2.11 22.13
C LEU A 64 -4.67 1.55 20.80
N SER A 65 -3.40 1.17 20.77
CA SER A 65 -2.73 0.64 19.58
C SER A 65 -3.37 -0.67 19.09
N GLU A 66 -3.86 -1.52 19.98
CA GLU A 66 -4.56 -2.77 19.63
C GLU A 66 -5.86 -2.54 18.86
N LEU A 67 -6.64 -1.52 19.24
CA LEU A 67 -7.89 -1.18 18.56
C LEU A 67 -7.61 -0.70 17.13
N LEU A 68 -6.57 0.12 16.98
CA LEU A 68 -6.13 0.62 15.68
C LEU A 68 -5.63 -0.54 14.81
N TYR A 69 -4.82 -1.43 15.37
CA TYR A 69 -4.35 -2.62 14.65
C TYR A 69 -5.49 -3.53 14.22
N SER A 70 -6.48 -3.81 15.08
CA SER A 70 -7.66 -4.62 14.74
C SER A 70 -8.42 -4.03 13.54
N LYS A 71 -8.55 -2.71 13.48
CA LYS A 71 -9.29 -2.00 12.41
C LYS A 71 -8.53 -1.94 11.08
N PHE A 72 -7.20 -1.90 11.12
CA PHE A 72 -6.34 -1.80 9.92
C PHE A 72 -5.66 -3.12 9.52
N ARG A 73 -5.83 -4.21 10.28
CA ARG A 73 -5.21 -5.53 10.02
C ARG A 73 -5.42 -6.04 8.60
N SER A 74 -6.65 -5.94 8.09
CA SER A 74 -6.97 -6.37 6.72
C SER A 74 -6.27 -5.51 5.66
N VAL A 75 -6.07 -4.21 5.93
CA VAL A 75 -5.34 -3.32 5.03
C VAL A 75 -3.87 -3.74 4.96
N PHE A 76 -3.22 -3.94 6.11
CA PHE A 76 -1.83 -4.39 6.14
C PHE A 76 -1.63 -5.74 5.44
N GLY A 77 -2.55 -6.69 5.64
CA GLY A 77 -2.52 -7.96 4.93
C GLY A 77 -2.53 -7.79 3.40
N ILE A 78 -3.40 -6.91 2.89
CA ILE A 78 -3.49 -6.64 1.45
C ILE A 78 -2.22 -5.96 0.92
N LEU A 79 -1.65 -4.99 1.66
CA LEU A 79 -0.38 -4.34 1.27
C LEU A 79 0.78 -5.35 1.21
N ILE A 80 0.91 -6.22 2.21
CA ILE A 80 1.97 -7.24 2.27
C ILE A 80 1.83 -8.22 1.11
N VAL A 81 0.62 -8.75 0.89
CA VAL A 81 0.38 -9.70 -0.21
C VAL A 81 0.68 -9.05 -1.57
N TYR A 82 0.24 -7.82 -1.77
CA TYR A 82 0.50 -7.10 -3.02
C TYR A 82 2.00 -6.83 -3.23
N PHE A 83 2.72 -6.40 -2.19
CA PHE A 83 4.17 -6.20 -2.24
C PHE A 83 4.92 -7.49 -2.60
N LEU A 84 4.56 -8.60 -1.95
CA LEU A 84 5.15 -9.91 -2.26
C LEU A 84 4.89 -10.31 -3.72
N LEU A 85 3.68 -10.09 -4.25
CA LEU A 85 3.38 -10.35 -5.66
C LEU A 85 4.23 -9.50 -6.61
N CYS A 86 4.50 -8.23 -6.27
CA CYS A 86 5.37 -7.35 -7.06
C CYS A 86 6.81 -7.85 -7.07
N VAL A 87 7.38 -8.14 -5.89
CA VAL A 87 8.74 -8.67 -5.75
C VAL A 87 8.89 -10.02 -6.45
N LEU A 88 7.93 -10.93 -6.31
CA LEU A 88 7.94 -12.21 -7.03
C LEU A 88 7.92 -12.01 -8.55
N THR A 89 7.13 -11.04 -9.04
CA THR A 89 7.09 -10.70 -10.47
C THR A 89 8.44 -10.15 -10.95
N GLN A 90 9.08 -9.26 -10.17
CA GLN A 90 10.40 -8.73 -10.46
C GLN A 90 11.46 -9.84 -10.52
N ILE A 91 11.52 -10.71 -9.51
CA ILE A 91 12.45 -11.83 -9.46
C ILE A 91 12.22 -12.77 -10.64
N ALA A 92 10.96 -13.10 -10.96
CA ALA A 92 10.64 -13.96 -12.09
C ALA A 92 11.09 -13.36 -13.43
N VAL A 93 10.92 -12.04 -13.61
CA VAL A 93 11.37 -11.32 -14.81
C VAL A 93 12.89 -11.30 -14.95
N TYR A 94 13.61 -11.23 -13.83
CA TYR A 94 15.07 -11.30 -13.81
C TYR A 94 15.61 -12.72 -14.09
N THR A 95 15.01 -13.74 -13.47
CA THR A 95 15.58 -15.10 -13.42
C THR A 95 15.13 -16.02 -14.55
N LEU A 96 13.90 -15.89 -15.05
CA LEU A 96 13.31 -16.89 -15.94
C LEU A 96 13.32 -16.42 -17.42
N PRO A 97 13.66 -17.32 -18.37
CA PRO A 97 13.41 -17.07 -19.79
C PRO A 97 11.90 -17.07 -20.04
N TRP A 98 11.36 -16.00 -20.63
CA TRP A 98 9.92 -15.73 -20.78
C TRP A 98 9.13 -16.86 -21.50
N PRO A 99 8.24 -17.60 -20.79
CA PRO A 99 7.41 -18.61 -21.44
C PRO A 99 5.92 -18.38 -21.10
N LYS A 100 5.40 -18.92 -19.99
CA LYS A 100 3.98 -18.80 -19.59
C LYS A 100 3.82 -18.49 -18.10
N THR A 101 4.75 -18.96 -17.26
CA THR A 101 4.75 -18.75 -15.81
C THR A 101 4.87 -17.27 -15.42
N ILE A 102 5.78 -16.53 -16.08
CA ILE A 102 5.93 -15.08 -15.86
C ILE A 102 4.65 -14.35 -16.25
N THR A 103 4.03 -14.73 -17.37
CA THR A 103 2.77 -14.15 -17.84
C THR A 103 1.64 -14.37 -16.84
N ALA A 104 1.52 -15.59 -16.30
CA ALA A 104 0.51 -15.90 -15.28
C ALA A 104 0.71 -15.06 -14.02
N LEU A 105 1.95 -14.99 -13.51
CA LEU A 105 2.28 -14.19 -12.33
C LEU A 105 2.02 -12.69 -12.56
N TYR A 106 2.40 -12.18 -13.74
CA TYR A 106 2.16 -10.81 -14.18
C TYR A 106 0.67 -10.45 -14.26
N ILE A 107 -0.19 -11.39 -14.67
CA ILE A 107 -1.65 -11.23 -14.69
C ILE A 107 -2.21 -11.27 -13.26
N ILE A 108 -1.78 -12.24 -12.45
CA ILE A 108 -2.23 -12.39 -11.05
C ILE A 108 -1.92 -11.13 -10.24
N GLN A 109 -0.69 -10.60 -10.35
CA GLN A 109 -0.29 -9.38 -9.66
C GLN A 109 -1.18 -8.19 -10.07
N ARG A 110 -1.51 -8.05 -11.37
CA ARG A 110 -2.41 -6.99 -11.86
C ARG A 110 -3.85 -7.15 -11.42
N LEU A 111 -4.35 -8.37 -11.35
CA LEU A 111 -5.69 -8.64 -10.81
C LEU A 111 -5.79 -8.30 -9.32
N PHE A 112 -4.66 -8.37 -8.59
CA PHE A 112 -4.60 -7.99 -7.18
C PHE A 112 -4.47 -6.47 -6.98
N SER A 113 -3.99 -5.73 -7.98
CA SER A 113 -3.77 -4.27 -7.89
C SER A 113 -5.01 -3.44 -7.52
N PRO A 114 -6.25 -3.71 -7.99
CA PRO A 114 -7.42 -2.93 -7.60
C PRO A 114 -7.76 -3.09 -6.11
N PHE A 115 -7.51 -4.27 -5.53
CA PHE A 115 -7.70 -4.52 -4.10
C PHE A 115 -6.72 -3.69 -3.26
N TYR A 116 -5.47 -3.61 -3.71
CA TYR A 116 -4.46 -2.73 -3.11
C TYR A 116 -4.89 -1.26 -3.23
N TYR A 117 -5.28 -0.79 -4.42
CA TYR A 117 -5.68 0.61 -4.63
C TYR A 117 -6.87 1.02 -3.77
N TYR A 118 -7.92 0.18 -3.74
CA TYR A 118 -9.09 0.41 -2.91
C TYR A 118 -8.71 0.49 -1.42
N SER A 119 -7.92 -0.46 -0.94
CA SER A 119 -7.58 -0.57 0.48
C SER A 119 -6.66 0.56 0.93
N SER A 120 -5.64 0.89 0.15
CA SER A 120 -4.68 1.96 0.43
C SER A 120 -5.32 3.34 0.37
N LYS A 121 -6.20 3.60 -0.61
CA LYS A 121 -6.98 4.84 -0.66
C LYS A 121 -7.88 4.98 0.56
N ARG A 122 -8.64 3.93 0.89
CA ARG A 122 -9.55 3.92 2.04
C ARG A 122 -8.79 4.10 3.36
N ALA A 123 -7.63 3.48 3.50
CA ALA A 123 -6.79 3.62 4.68
C ALA A 123 -6.25 5.04 4.83
N SER A 124 -5.73 5.62 3.75
CA SER A 124 -5.19 6.99 3.74
C SER A 124 -6.26 8.03 4.08
N LEU A 125 -7.48 7.86 3.57
CA LEU A 125 -8.62 8.73 3.91
C LEU A 125 -9.02 8.61 5.38
N ARG A 126 -9.08 7.40 5.93
CA ARG A 126 -9.43 7.17 7.33
C ARG A 126 -8.41 7.74 8.30
N VAL A 127 -7.12 7.56 7.99
CA VAL A 127 -6.02 8.08 8.83
C VAL A 127 -5.92 9.60 8.76
N SER A 128 -6.45 10.22 7.70
CA SER A 128 -6.50 11.68 7.54
C SER A 128 -7.71 12.33 8.21
N ASP A 129 -8.63 11.55 8.81
CA ASP A 129 -9.79 12.11 9.50
C ASP A 129 -9.35 12.84 10.79
N PRO A 130 -9.64 14.15 10.93
CA PRO A 130 -9.21 14.96 12.07
C PRO A 130 -9.70 14.43 13.43
N ARG A 131 -10.75 13.60 13.46
CA ARG A 131 -11.26 12.96 14.68
C ARG A 131 -10.23 12.08 15.39
N PHE A 132 -9.21 11.59 14.69
CA PHE A 132 -8.11 10.82 15.30
C PHE A 132 -7.08 11.70 16.02
N TYR A 133 -7.17 13.03 15.87
CA TYR A 133 -6.17 13.96 16.37
C TYR A 133 -6.70 15.04 17.33
N GLU A 134 -8.00 15.35 17.31
CA GLU A 134 -8.53 16.48 18.08
C GLU A 134 -9.44 16.11 19.27
N ASN A 135 -10.21 15.01 19.21
CA ASN A 135 -11.18 14.67 20.27
C ASN A 135 -11.13 13.19 20.68
N LEU A 136 -10.92 12.93 21.99
CA LEU A 136 -11.00 11.59 22.60
C LEU A 136 -12.42 11.20 23.05
N ASP A 137 -13.39 12.14 23.01
CA ASP A 137 -14.74 11.95 23.57
C ASP A 137 -15.48 10.73 22.97
N TRP A 138 -15.29 10.47 21.67
CA TRP A 138 -15.88 9.32 20.99
C TRP A 138 -15.26 7.98 21.44
N ILE A 139 -14.01 7.99 21.92
CA ILE A 139 -13.31 6.81 22.44
C ILE A 139 -13.77 6.52 23.87
N SER A 140 -13.97 7.56 24.69
CA SER A 140 -14.55 7.40 26.01
C SER A 140 -15.96 6.84 25.96
N GLU A 141 -16.80 7.23 24.99
CA GLU A 141 -18.12 6.61 24.80
C GLU A 141 -18.02 5.12 24.41
N GLN A 142 -17.09 4.75 23.52
CA GLN A 142 -16.90 3.34 23.14
C GLN A 142 -16.33 2.48 24.27
N MET A 143 -15.52 3.05 25.16
CA MET A 143 -14.99 2.34 26.34
C MET A 143 -16.00 2.32 27.49
N ALA A 144 -16.90 3.30 27.61
CA ALA A 144 -17.95 3.33 28.63
C ALA A 144 -19.09 2.34 28.35
N ILE A 145 -19.26 1.90 27.09
CA ILE A 145 -20.28 0.92 26.68
C ILE A 145 -19.78 -0.53 26.84
N LYS A 146 -18.52 -0.73 27.23
CA LYS A 146 -17.91 -2.06 27.41
C LYS A 146 -17.79 -2.42 28.89
#